data_AF-A0A081GMJ3-F1
#
_entry.id   AF-A0A081GMJ3-F1
#
_cell.length_a   1.000
_cell.length_b   1.000
_cell.length_c   1.000
_cell.angle_alpha   90.00
_cell.angle_beta   90.00
_cell.angle_gamma   90.00
#
_symmetry.space_group_name_H-M   'P 1'
#
loop_
_entity.id
_entity.type
_entity.pdbx_description
1 polymer ?
#
loop_
_entity_poly.entity_id
_entity_poly.type
_entity_poly.pdbx_seq_one_letter_code
_entity_poly.pdbx_strand_id
1 'polypeptide(L)'
;MPEGPTLAELGEAELIRRLGAFAPTGQFGDDAALLALGRSTPACPHRLQLVVNTDVLVEGVHFSDATTGATDVGWRAAAANLSDLAAMGCQDALGITVGLVAPGHTPWSWVEGAYAGMSELLIAHGGVLLGGDCSDGRQRLLAITALGRLADDRGGPIRRGDGRPGDHLISTGTHGLSRLGLALLQGADLPSLSAAERERAIGAHRRPRPRFDAVAALAGCRPTGLPWRVAGCDSSDGLAAAAEYLAVASGCTALLEQAALPVAAGLEGLAEAESWCLWGGEDFELVLALEPAWADALLEQLEGSSRIGILTAPQRAGALLWSEGGEPIRPPGEAFRHFT
;
A
#
# COMPACT_ATOMS: atom_id res chain seq x y z
N MET A 1 -17.88 32.24 13.99
CA MET A 1 -17.94 30.86 13.49
C MET A 1 -17.70 29.98 14.70
N PRO A 2 -18.56 29.02 15.06
CA PRO A 2 -18.19 28.09 16.13
C PRO A 2 -16.92 27.37 15.65
N GLU A 3 -15.86 27.46 16.45
CA GLU A 3 -14.60 26.79 16.15
C GLU A 3 -14.84 25.28 16.26
N GLY A 4 -14.87 24.61 15.11
CA GLY A 4 -14.86 23.15 15.05
C GLY A 4 -13.48 22.61 15.45
N PRO A 5 -13.36 21.29 15.67
CA PRO A 5 -12.07 20.68 15.98
C PRO A 5 -11.06 20.91 14.85
N THR A 6 -9.80 21.09 15.23
CA THR A 6 -8.64 21.13 14.33
C THR A 6 -8.36 19.75 13.73
N LEU A 7 -7.54 19.69 12.68
CA LEU A 7 -7.14 18.40 12.09
C LEU A 7 -6.35 17.52 13.07
N ALA A 8 -5.54 18.13 13.95
CA ALA A 8 -4.82 17.41 14.98
C ALA A 8 -5.75 16.74 16.01
N GLU A 9 -6.86 17.40 16.34
CA GLU A 9 -7.87 16.83 17.24
C GLU A 9 -8.73 15.74 16.57
N LEU A 10 -8.86 15.78 15.23
CA LEU A 10 -9.60 14.76 14.48
C LEU A 10 -8.74 13.52 14.21
N GLY A 11 -7.49 13.73 13.80
CA GLY A 11 -6.69 12.71 13.15
C GLY A 11 -7.18 12.37 11.75
N GLU A 12 -6.35 11.63 11.03
CA GLU A 12 -6.55 11.29 9.62
C GLU A 12 -7.78 10.42 9.35
N ALA A 13 -7.97 9.34 10.12
CA ALA A 13 -9.08 8.41 9.89
C ALA A 13 -10.45 9.10 10.00
N GLU A 14 -10.62 10.01 10.97
CA GLU A 14 -11.85 10.79 11.12
C GLU A 14 -11.99 11.86 10.04
N LEU A 15 -10.89 12.48 9.60
CA LEU A 15 -10.89 13.39 8.47
C LEU A 15 -11.39 12.68 7.20
N ILE A 16 -10.82 11.53 6.85
CA ILE A 16 -11.22 10.71 5.70
C ILE A 16 -12.70 10.34 5.79
N ARG A 17 -13.15 9.87 6.97
CA ARG A 17 -14.57 9.53 7.19
C ARG A 17 -15.50 10.71 6.93
N ARG A 18 -15.11 11.93 7.32
CA ARG A 18 -15.89 13.15 7.06
C ARG A 18 -15.86 13.56 5.60
N LEU A 19 -14.71 13.44 4.94
CA LEU A 19 -14.57 13.74 3.51
C LEU A 19 -15.42 12.80 2.65
N GLY A 20 -15.61 11.54 3.08
CA GLY A 20 -16.50 10.60 2.42
C GLY A 20 -17.94 11.07 2.25
N ALA A 21 -18.41 12.03 3.07
CA ALA A 21 -19.74 12.63 2.91
C ALA A 21 -19.89 13.49 1.64
N PHE A 22 -18.78 13.87 1.00
CA PHE A 22 -18.75 14.65 -0.24
C PHE A 22 -18.61 13.79 -1.50
N ALA A 23 -18.59 12.47 -1.36
CA ALA A 23 -18.45 11.54 -2.47
C ALA A 23 -19.59 10.50 -2.50
N PRO A 24 -19.80 9.83 -3.65
CA PRO A 24 -20.68 8.66 -3.70
C PRO A 24 -20.24 7.60 -2.68
N THR A 25 -21.23 6.89 -2.12
CA THR A 25 -20.99 5.82 -1.15
C THR A 25 -19.96 4.81 -1.66
N GLY A 26 -19.00 4.46 -0.81
CA GLY A 26 -17.98 3.44 -1.08
C GLY A 26 -16.70 3.93 -1.76
N GLN A 27 -16.63 5.18 -2.25
CA GLN A 27 -15.43 5.68 -2.94
C GLN A 27 -14.21 5.91 -2.03
N PHE A 28 -14.43 6.00 -0.71
CA PHE A 28 -13.37 6.13 0.32
C PHE A 28 -13.19 4.83 1.13
N GLY A 29 -13.75 3.71 0.64
CA GLY A 29 -13.75 2.44 1.37
C GLY A 29 -12.60 1.49 1.01
N ASP A 30 -11.89 1.76 -0.07
CA ASP A 30 -10.83 0.94 -0.66
C ASP A 30 -9.60 1.82 -0.99
N ASP A 31 -8.50 1.23 -1.45
CA ASP A 31 -7.23 1.91 -1.78
C ASP A 31 -7.36 2.91 -2.95
N ALA A 32 -8.33 2.71 -3.84
CA ALA A 32 -8.62 3.67 -4.89
C ALA A 32 -10.11 3.73 -5.26
N ALA A 33 -10.48 4.81 -5.93
CA ALA A 33 -11.82 4.99 -6.47
C ALA A 33 -12.04 4.11 -7.71
N LEU A 34 -13.21 3.48 -7.80
CA LEU A 34 -13.65 2.72 -8.97
C LEU A 34 -14.73 3.47 -9.73
N LEU A 35 -14.47 3.71 -11.01
CA LEU A 35 -15.37 4.38 -11.94
C LEU A 35 -15.76 3.41 -13.06
N ALA A 36 -17.04 3.04 -13.09
CA ALA A 36 -17.57 2.23 -14.16
C ALA A 36 -17.58 3.01 -15.48
N LEU A 37 -16.89 2.51 -16.51
CA LEU A 37 -16.90 3.11 -17.83
C LEU A 37 -18.01 2.49 -18.69
N GLY A 38 -18.69 3.32 -19.49
CA GLY A 38 -19.79 2.90 -20.37
C GLY A 38 -21.16 2.79 -19.67
N ARG A 39 -22.21 2.44 -20.41
CA ARG A 39 -23.55 2.19 -19.84
C ARG A 39 -23.71 0.71 -19.50
N SER A 40 -24.11 0.39 -18.27
CA SER A 40 -24.57 -0.96 -17.94
C SER A 40 -25.76 -1.28 -18.82
N THR A 41 -25.68 -2.36 -19.56
CA THR A 41 -26.86 -2.95 -20.20
C THR A 41 -26.93 -4.41 -19.78
N PRO A 42 -28.11 -5.04 -19.77
CA PRO A 42 -28.21 -6.49 -19.54
C PRO A 42 -27.32 -7.32 -20.49
N ALA A 43 -27.01 -6.78 -21.67
CA ALA A 43 -26.10 -7.39 -22.66
C ALA A 43 -24.60 -7.09 -22.40
N CYS A 44 -24.31 -6.01 -21.67
CA CYS A 44 -22.96 -5.56 -21.33
C CYS A 44 -22.98 -5.01 -19.90
N PRO A 45 -23.02 -5.88 -18.87
CA PRO A 45 -22.74 -5.44 -17.50
C PRO A 45 -21.36 -4.77 -17.52
N HIS A 46 -21.18 -3.60 -16.91
CA HIS A 46 -19.96 -2.79 -17.02
C HIS A 46 -18.67 -3.64 -16.98
N ARG A 47 -17.98 -3.75 -18.13
CA ARG A 47 -16.84 -4.67 -18.34
C ARG A 47 -15.46 -4.02 -18.19
N LEU A 48 -15.43 -2.71 -18.03
CA LEU A 48 -14.22 -1.92 -17.89
C LEU A 48 -14.44 -0.91 -16.77
N GLN A 49 -13.57 -0.97 -15.77
CA GLN A 49 -13.56 0.00 -14.68
C GLN A 49 -12.25 0.77 -14.73
N LEU A 50 -12.35 2.09 -14.58
CA LEU A 50 -11.21 2.95 -14.35
C LEU A 50 -10.93 2.98 -12.85
N VAL A 51 -9.68 2.78 -12.49
CA VAL A 51 -9.19 2.89 -11.12
C VAL A 51 -8.42 4.20 -10.99
N VAL A 52 -8.73 5.00 -9.97
CA VAL A 52 -8.13 6.32 -9.77
C VAL A 52 -7.75 6.49 -8.31
N ASN A 53 -6.46 6.71 -8.02
CA ASN A 53 -6.01 7.18 -6.71
C ASN A 53 -5.25 8.50 -6.84
N THR A 54 -5.01 9.16 -5.71
CA THR A 54 -4.05 10.25 -5.62
C THR A 54 -3.35 10.22 -4.28
N ASP A 55 -2.01 10.13 -4.31
CA ASP A 55 -1.16 10.30 -3.14
C ASP A 55 -0.30 11.56 -3.22
N VAL A 56 0.10 12.04 -2.05
CA VAL A 56 0.90 13.24 -1.89
C VAL A 56 2.17 12.95 -1.13
N LEU A 57 3.32 13.23 -1.74
CA LEU A 57 4.62 13.19 -1.07
C LEU A 57 5.10 14.61 -0.79
N VAL A 58 5.41 14.84 0.47
CA VAL A 58 5.78 16.15 1.04
C VAL A 58 7.18 16.09 1.60
N GLU A 59 8.04 17.03 1.20
CA GLU A 59 9.36 17.22 1.78
C GLU A 59 9.27 17.45 3.30
N GLY A 60 10.15 16.78 4.06
CA GLY A 60 10.17 16.83 5.52
C GLY A 60 9.18 15.87 6.19
N VAL A 61 8.24 15.29 5.43
CA VAL A 61 7.32 14.25 5.90
C VAL A 61 7.69 12.90 5.30
N HIS A 62 7.73 12.82 3.97
CA HIS A 62 7.91 11.56 3.23
C HIS A 62 9.33 11.41 2.65
N PHE A 63 10.01 12.53 2.40
CA PHE A 63 11.37 12.52 1.88
C PHE A 63 12.15 13.75 2.35
N SER A 64 13.48 13.66 2.27
CA SER A 64 14.41 14.77 2.49
C SER A 64 15.67 14.53 1.68
N ASP A 65 16.50 15.56 1.47
CA ASP A 65 17.78 15.38 0.79
C ASP A 65 18.74 14.46 1.55
N ALA A 66 18.54 14.26 2.86
CA ALA A 66 19.31 13.32 3.67
C ALA A 66 18.90 11.86 3.41
N THR A 67 17.62 11.61 3.16
CA THR A 67 17.07 10.26 3.04
C THR A 67 16.94 9.81 1.60
N THR A 68 16.52 10.67 0.68
CA THR A 68 16.07 10.25 -0.66
C THR A 68 16.51 11.27 -1.72
N GLY A 69 17.34 10.82 -2.67
CA GLY A 69 17.76 11.65 -3.81
C GLY A 69 16.62 11.90 -4.78
N ALA A 70 16.73 12.95 -5.61
CA ALA A 70 15.65 13.39 -6.50
C ALA A 70 15.04 12.27 -7.38
N THR A 71 15.88 11.45 -8.01
CA THR A 71 15.43 10.30 -8.81
C THR A 71 14.64 9.29 -7.98
N ASP A 72 15.09 9.01 -6.77
CA ASP A 72 14.41 8.07 -5.88
C ASP A 72 13.11 8.68 -5.32
N VAL A 73 13.05 10.01 -5.11
CA VAL A 73 11.80 10.70 -4.74
C VAL A 73 10.75 10.49 -5.82
N GLY A 74 11.14 10.68 -7.09
CA GLY A 74 10.26 10.45 -8.23
C GLY A 74 9.79 9.00 -8.33
N TRP A 75 10.72 8.05 -8.27
CA TRP A 75 10.39 6.63 -8.29
C TRP A 75 9.38 6.29 -7.18
N ARG A 76 9.71 6.65 -5.94
CA ARG A 76 8.90 6.32 -4.77
C ARG A 76 7.52 6.95 -4.83
N ALA A 77 7.43 8.21 -5.25
CA ALA A 77 6.16 8.91 -5.36
C ALA A 77 5.22 8.18 -6.31
N ALA A 78 5.71 7.79 -7.49
CA ALA A 78 4.91 7.02 -8.43
C ALA A 78 4.64 5.59 -7.93
N ALA A 79 5.60 4.96 -7.26
CA ALA A 79 5.45 3.60 -6.74
C ALA A 79 4.36 3.48 -5.68
N ALA A 80 4.25 4.44 -4.77
CA ALA A 80 3.15 4.48 -3.79
C ALA A 80 1.77 4.46 -4.48
N ASN A 81 1.56 5.36 -5.44
CA ASN A 81 0.33 5.40 -6.21
C ASN A 81 0.09 4.12 -7.02
N LEU A 82 1.13 3.56 -7.66
CA LEU A 82 0.99 2.33 -8.44
C LEU A 82 0.70 1.11 -7.53
N SER A 83 1.11 1.15 -6.26
CA SER A 83 0.78 0.14 -5.26
C SER A 83 -0.72 0.09 -4.99
N ASP A 84 -1.39 1.22 -4.82
CA ASP A 84 -2.86 1.26 -4.70
C ASP A 84 -3.56 0.68 -5.93
N LEU A 85 -3.06 0.95 -7.13
CA LEU A 85 -3.62 0.33 -8.34
C LEU A 85 -3.49 -1.20 -8.28
N ALA A 86 -2.35 -1.72 -7.82
CA ALA A 86 -2.15 -3.16 -7.63
C ALA A 86 -3.08 -3.71 -6.54
N ALA A 87 -3.23 -2.99 -5.43
CA ALA A 87 -4.12 -3.31 -4.33
C ALA A 87 -5.60 -3.35 -4.75
N MET A 88 -5.97 -2.66 -5.84
CA MET A 88 -7.30 -2.73 -6.46
C MET A 88 -7.45 -3.81 -7.52
N GLY A 89 -6.38 -4.55 -7.84
CA GLY A 89 -6.38 -5.63 -8.83
C GLY A 89 -5.93 -5.24 -10.24
N CYS A 90 -5.37 -4.04 -10.45
CA CYS A 90 -4.72 -3.72 -11.71
C CYS A 90 -3.44 -4.53 -11.90
N GLN A 91 -3.14 -4.90 -13.14
CA GLN A 91 -1.87 -5.58 -13.50
C GLN A 91 -0.88 -4.63 -14.18
N ASP A 92 -1.33 -3.44 -14.59
CA ASP A 92 -0.54 -2.38 -15.18
C ASP A 92 -1.16 -1.00 -14.89
N ALA A 93 -0.36 0.05 -14.99
CA ALA A 93 -0.85 1.42 -14.98
C ALA A 93 -1.19 1.89 -16.41
N LEU A 94 -2.18 2.78 -16.54
CA LEU A 94 -2.46 3.54 -17.76
C LEU A 94 -1.57 4.77 -17.87
N GLY A 95 -1.26 5.39 -16.74
CA GLY A 95 -0.41 6.57 -16.66
C GLY A 95 -0.68 7.39 -15.40
N ILE A 96 0.09 8.46 -15.25
CA ILE A 96 0.03 9.35 -14.09
C ILE A 96 -0.03 10.81 -14.52
N THR A 97 -0.68 11.65 -13.70
CA THR A 97 -0.50 13.11 -13.75
C THR A 97 0.18 13.59 -12.48
N VAL A 98 0.96 14.67 -12.58
CA VAL A 98 1.77 15.17 -11.45
C VAL A 98 1.46 16.65 -11.18
N GLY A 99 0.96 16.95 -9.98
CA GLY A 99 1.01 18.28 -9.39
C GLY A 99 2.35 18.50 -8.70
N LEU A 100 3.18 19.38 -9.25
CA LEU A 100 4.46 19.77 -8.67
C LEU A 100 4.32 21.11 -7.95
N VAL A 101 4.61 21.13 -6.66
CA VAL A 101 4.81 22.37 -5.90
C VAL A 101 6.26 22.42 -5.44
N ALA A 102 6.95 23.51 -5.70
CA ALA A 102 8.34 23.67 -5.26
C ALA A 102 8.68 25.17 -5.09
N PRO A 103 9.60 25.52 -4.17
CA PRO A 103 10.16 26.86 -4.13
C PRO A 103 10.82 27.24 -5.45
N GLY A 104 10.69 28.51 -5.86
CA GLY A 104 11.37 29.02 -7.07
C GLY A 104 12.90 28.88 -7.09
N HIS A 105 13.54 28.57 -5.96
CA HIS A 105 14.98 28.27 -5.88
C HIS A 105 15.31 26.77 -6.04
N THR A 106 14.33 25.90 -6.25
CA THR A 106 14.56 24.47 -6.48
C THR A 106 15.32 24.29 -7.81
N PRO A 107 16.48 23.62 -7.81
CA PRO A 107 17.26 23.42 -9.03
C PRO A 107 16.50 22.57 -10.06
N TRP A 108 16.66 22.88 -11.35
CA TRP A 108 16.12 22.06 -12.44
C TRP A 108 16.55 20.60 -12.34
N SER A 109 17.81 20.34 -11.94
CA SER A 109 18.33 18.98 -11.78
C SER A 109 17.54 18.13 -10.78
N TRP A 110 16.90 18.76 -9.78
CA TRP A 110 16.03 18.04 -8.86
C TRP A 110 14.71 17.65 -9.56
N VAL A 111 14.10 18.58 -10.29
CA VAL A 111 12.86 18.31 -11.06
C VAL A 111 13.11 17.25 -12.12
N GLU A 112 14.18 17.39 -12.89
CA GLU A 112 14.61 16.43 -13.90
C GLU A 112 14.86 15.04 -13.29
N GLY A 113 15.55 14.97 -12.16
CA GLY A 113 15.76 13.74 -11.41
C GLY A 113 14.44 13.07 -11.02
N ALA A 114 13.53 13.79 -10.39
CA ALA A 114 12.23 13.26 -9.98
C ALA A 114 11.43 12.73 -11.18
N TYR A 115 11.36 13.48 -12.28
CA TYR A 115 10.66 13.01 -13.48
C TYR A 115 11.36 11.84 -14.18
N ALA A 116 12.69 11.75 -14.12
CA ALA A 116 13.43 10.59 -14.61
C ALA A 116 13.10 9.33 -13.79
N GLY A 117 13.05 9.43 -12.47
CA GLY A 117 12.69 8.30 -11.59
C GLY A 117 11.26 7.81 -11.79
N MET A 118 10.30 8.73 -11.93
CA MET A 118 8.92 8.40 -12.29
C MET A 118 8.86 7.67 -13.63
N SER A 119 9.58 8.18 -14.63
CA SER A 119 9.60 7.58 -15.97
C SER A 119 10.23 6.18 -15.96
N GLU A 120 11.28 5.98 -15.18
CA GLU A 120 11.95 4.68 -15.00
C GLU A 120 10.97 3.62 -14.46
N LEU A 121 10.19 3.97 -13.43
CA LEU A 121 9.17 3.10 -12.86
C LEU A 121 8.07 2.76 -13.87
N LEU A 122 7.55 3.76 -14.59
CA LEU A 122 6.48 3.58 -15.59
C LEU A 122 6.92 2.67 -16.75
N ILE A 123 8.19 2.72 -17.16
CA ILE A 123 8.74 1.79 -18.16
C ILE A 123 8.64 0.34 -17.66
N ALA A 124 8.90 0.09 -16.38
CA ALA A 124 8.89 -1.25 -15.79
C ALA A 124 7.47 -1.78 -15.53
N HIS A 125 6.52 -0.91 -15.19
CA HIS A 125 5.20 -1.29 -14.67
C HIS A 125 4.01 -0.84 -15.55
N GLY A 126 4.32 -0.29 -16.72
CA GLY A 126 3.33 0.27 -17.64
C GLY A 126 2.95 1.70 -17.31
N GLY A 127 2.28 2.32 -18.29
CA GLY A 127 1.79 3.69 -18.20
C GLY A 127 2.76 4.71 -18.78
N VAL A 128 2.30 5.96 -18.79
CA VAL A 128 3.03 7.13 -19.28
C VAL A 128 2.76 8.32 -18.38
N LEU A 129 3.66 9.31 -18.40
CA LEU A 129 3.37 10.63 -17.85
C LEU A 129 2.35 11.34 -18.77
N LEU A 130 1.17 11.62 -18.26
CA LEU A 130 0.05 12.19 -19.02
C LEU A 130 0.01 13.72 -18.99
N GLY A 131 0.74 14.33 -18.06
CA GLY A 131 0.75 15.77 -17.85
C GLY A 131 0.72 16.12 -16.37
N GLY A 132 0.28 17.33 -16.05
CA GLY A 132 0.34 17.82 -14.68
C GLY A 132 0.12 19.33 -14.59
N ASP A 133 0.37 19.84 -13.39
CA ASP A 133 0.39 21.26 -13.10
C ASP A 133 1.61 21.60 -12.22
N CYS A 134 2.07 22.85 -12.29
CA CYS A 134 3.23 23.32 -11.55
C CYS A 134 2.93 24.65 -10.85
N SER A 135 3.25 24.74 -9.56
CA SER A 135 3.10 25.97 -8.77
C SER A 135 4.32 26.25 -7.90
N ASP A 136 4.55 27.54 -7.63
CA ASP A 136 5.47 27.96 -6.56
C ASP A 136 4.89 27.57 -5.18
N GLY A 137 5.77 27.35 -4.20
CA GLY A 137 5.39 26.99 -2.83
C GLY A 137 6.56 27.03 -1.85
N ARG A 138 6.29 26.77 -0.57
CA ARG A 138 7.30 26.86 0.49
C ARG A 138 8.23 25.65 0.60
N GLN A 139 7.79 24.50 0.09
CA GLN A 139 8.51 23.23 0.17
C GLN A 139 8.21 22.37 -1.05
N ARG A 140 9.07 21.40 -1.35
CA ARG A 140 8.85 20.47 -2.47
C ARG A 140 7.71 19.50 -2.12
N LEU A 141 6.80 19.32 -3.05
CA LEU A 141 5.67 18.42 -2.94
C LEU A 141 5.34 17.86 -4.32
N LEU A 142 5.02 16.57 -4.35
CA LEU A 142 4.49 15.86 -5.52
C LEU A 142 3.12 15.30 -5.14
N ALA A 143 2.07 15.79 -5.80
CA ALA A 143 0.75 15.16 -5.78
C ALA A 143 0.60 14.36 -7.07
N ILE A 144 0.52 13.04 -6.99
CA ILE A 144 0.43 12.19 -8.16
C ILE A 144 -0.98 11.63 -8.22
N THR A 145 -1.58 11.59 -9.40
CA THR A 145 -2.81 10.86 -9.65
C THR A 145 -2.48 9.73 -10.60
N ALA A 146 -2.69 8.48 -10.17
CA ALA A 146 -2.48 7.31 -11.02
C ALA A 146 -3.81 6.76 -11.56
N LEU A 147 -3.76 6.32 -12.81
CA LEU A 147 -4.89 5.74 -13.52
C LEU A 147 -4.60 4.28 -13.84
N GLY A 148 -5.48 3.39 -13.42
CA GLY A 148 -5.44 1.96 -13.73
C GLY A 148 -6.72 1.51 -14.43
N ARG A 149 -6.76 0.26 -14.88
CA ARG A 149 -7.98 -0.35 -15.40
C ARG A 149 -8.18 -1.77 -14.87
N LEU A 150 -9.42 -2.15 -14.67
CA LEU A 150 -9.84 -3.53 -14.47
C LEU A 150 -10.64 -4.00 -15.69
N ALA A 151 -10.25 -5.14 -16.24
CA ALA A 151 -10.90 -5.79 -17.38
C ALA A 151 -11.21 -7.25 -17.03
N ASP A 152 -12.39 -7.74 -17.44
CA ASP A 152 -12.92 -9.06 -17.08
C ASP A 152 -11.97 -10.24 -17.41
N ASP A 153 -11.11 -10.08 -18.42
CA ASP A 153 -10.16 -11.10 -18.87
C ASP A 153 -8.89 -11.19 -18.00
N ARG A 154 -8.69 -10.23 -17.08
CA ARG A 154 -7.49 -10.13 -16.23
C ARG A 154 -7.77 -10.28 -14.74
N GLY A 155 -8.98 -10.68 -14.37
CA GLY A 155 -9.42 -10.77 -12.98
C GLY A 155 -10.53 -9.75 -12.67
N GLY A 156 -10.67 -9.42 -11.40
CA GLY A 156 -11.70 -8.51 -10.90
C GLY A 156 -11.14 -7.55 -9.85
N PRO A 157 -11.99 -6.68 -9.29
CA PRO A 157 -11.56 -5.76 -8.25
C PRO A 157 -11.13 -6.53 -7.00
N ILE A 158 -10.07 -6.08 -6.36
CA ILE A 158 -9.74 -6.41 -4.98
C ILE A 158 -10.36 -5.32 -4.11
N ARG A 159 -11.07 -5.70 -3.06
CA ARG A 159 -11.77 -4.75 -2.16
C ARG A 159 -11.54 -5.11 -0.71
N ARG A 160 -11.23 -4.14 0.15
CA ARG A 160 -10.96 -4.38 1.58
C ARG A 160 -12.08 -5.16 2.29
N GLY A 161 -13.33 -4.96 1.86
CA GLY A 161 -14.53 -5.54 2.49
C GLY A 161 -15.02 -6.89 1.96
N ASP A 162 -14.34 -7.51 0.98
CA ASP A 162 -14.79 -8.77 0.37
C ASP A 162 -14.36 -10.03 1.15
N GLY A 163 -13.69 -9.87 2.29
CA GLY A 163 -13.19 -10.95 3.14
C GLY A 163 -14.31 -11.63 3.94
N ARG A 164 -14.07 -12.89 4.32
CA ARG A 164 -15.03 -13.70 5.09
C ARG A 164 -14.33 -14.47 6.22
N PRO A 165 -15.07 -14.84 7.28
CA PRO A 165 -14.58 -15.82 8.24
C PRO A 165 -14.14 -17.11 7.55
N GLY A 166 -12.92 -17.56 7.85
CA GLY A 166 -12.27 -18.71 7.23
C GLY A 166 -11.28 -18.37 6.13
N ASP A 167 -11.30 -17.14 5.59
CA ASP A 167 -10.32 -16.72 4.58
C ASP A 167 -8.92 -16.58 5.22
N HIS A 168 -7.89 -17.13 4.57
CA HIS A 168 -6.50 -17.02 5.00
C HIS A 168 -5.95 -15.62 4.72
N LEU A 169 -5.22 -15.05 5.67
CA LEU A 169 -4.47 -13.82 5.48
C LEU A 169 -3.08 -14.14 4.91
N ILE A 170 -2.76 -13.53 3.77
CA ILE A 170 -1.54 -13.74 3.00
C ILE A 170 -0.82 -12.40 2.86
N SER A 171 0.51 -12.39 3.05
CA SER A 171 1.36 -11.30 2.55
C SER A 171 2.08 -11.74 1.29
N THR A 172 2.20 -10.86 0.30
CA THR A 172 2.89 -11.14 -0.96
C THR A 172 4.41 -11.12 -0.86
N GLY A 173 4.95 -10.71 0.28
CA GLY A 173 6.38 -10.63 0.52
C GLY A 173 6.74 -10.39 1.98
N THR A 174 7.96 -9.93 2.22
CA THR A 174 8.47 -9.65 3.57
C THR A 174 8.23 -8.21 3.98
N HIS A 175 8.11 -7.97 5.29
CA HIS A 175 7.89 -6.64 5.86
C HIS A 175 9.04 -6.18 6.77
N GLY A 176 9.12 -4.86 6.95
CA GLY A 176 10.08 -4.16 7.80
C GLY A 176 11.35 -3.71 7.10
N LEU A 177 11.52 -4.07 5.82
CA LEU A 177 12.75 -3.75 5.09
C LEU A 177 12.85 -2.27 4.72
N SER A 178 11.71 -1.66 4.36
CA SER A 178 11.64 -0.21 4.13
C SER A 178 11.97 0.57 5.40
N ARG A 179 11.43 0.13 6.55
CA ARG A 179 11.71 0.75 7.85
C ARG A 179 13.18 0.65 8.25
N LEU A 180 13.81 -0.51 8.01
CA LEU A 180 15.25 -0.70 8.21
C LEU A 180 16.05 0.24 7.30
N GLY A 181 15.67 0.37 6.03
CA GLY A 181 16.29 1.30 5.09
C GLY A 181 16.24 2.75 5.56
N LEU A 182 15.07 3.19 6.04
CA LEU A 182 14.89 4.51 6.62
C LEU A 182 15.79 4.72 7.85
N ALA A 183 15.83 3.75 8.76
CA ALA A 183 16.66 3.84 9.96
C ALA A 183 18.15 4.00 9.62
N LEU A 184 18.64 3.25 8.62
CA LEU A 184 20.00 3.38 8.12
C LEU A 184 20.28 4.76 7.51
N LEU A 185 19.35 5.29 6.73
CA LEU A 185 19.45 6.63 6.14
C LEU A 185 19.42 7.75 7.20
N GLN A 186 18.76 7.49 8.33
CA GLN A 186 18.73 8.36 9.50
C GLN A 186 19.94 8.19 10.42
N GLY A 187 20.88 7.31 10.07
CA GLY A 187 22.15 7.13 10.80
C GLY A 187 22.14 6.06 11.90
N ALA A 188 21.18 5.12 11.90
CA ALA A 188 21.20 4.00 12.82
C ALA A 188 22.49 3.15 12.66
N ASP A 189 23.15 2.86 13.77
CA ASP A 189 24.35 2.03 13.80
C ASP A 189 24.00 0.56 14.01
N LEU A 190 23.97 -0.20 12.91
CA LEU A 190 23.63 -1.63 12.88
C LEU A 190 24.81 -2.47 12.34
N PRO A 191 25.93 -2.59 13.08
CA PRO A 191 27.19 -3.16 12.57
C PRO A 191 27.10 -4.64 12.20
N SER A 192 26.05 -5.35 12.66
CA SER A 192 25.74 -6.72 12.27
C SER A 192 25.37 -6.88 10.79
N LEU A 193 24.86 -5.82 10.15
CA LEU A 193 24.47 -5.85 8.74
C LEU A 193 25.66 -5.71 7.80
N SER A 194 25.76 -6.64 6.85
CA SER A 194 26.69 -6.54 5.73
C SER A 194 26.34 -5.38 4.80
N ALA A 195 27.30 -4.99 3.95
CA ALA A 195 27.09 -3.91 2.98
C ALA A 195 25.93 -4.20 2.02
N ALA A 196 25.78 -5.45 1.56
CA ALA A 196 24.71 -5.85 0.64
C ALA A 196 23.33 -5.79 1.31
N GLU A 197 23.22 -6.17 2.59
CA GLU A 197 21.96 -6.09 3.33
C GLU A 197 21.54 -4.64 3.57
N ARG A 198 22.51 -3.77 3.87
CA ARG A 198 22.28 -2.32 3.99
C ARG A 198 21.79 -1.70 2.68
N GLU A 199 22.46 -2.02 1.58
CA GLU A 199 22.08 -1.52 0.25
C GLU A 199 20.68 -1.99 -0.14
N ARG A 200 20.36 -3.26 0.10
CA ARG A 200 19.03 -3.82 -0.14
C ARG A 200 17.95 -3.13 0.69
N ALA A 201 18.19 -2.85 1.97
CA ALA A 201 17.24 -2.15 2.83
C ALA A 201 17.01 -0.70 2.38
N ILE A 202 18.09 0.03 2.10
CA ILE A 202 18.03 1.40 1.57
C ILE A 202 17.30 1.43 0.22
N GLY A 203 17.56 0.44 -0.64
CA GLY A 203 16.89 0.23 -1.91
C GLY A 203 15.40 0.01 -1.76
N ALA A 204 14.96 -0.84 -0.82
CA ALA A 204 13.55 -1.08 -0.55
C ALA A 204 12.81 0.20 -0.12
N HIS A 205 13.44 1.03 0.72
CA HIS A 205 12.85 2.30 1.15
C HIS A 205 12.79 3.35 0.01
N ARG A 206 13.86 3.47 -0.78
CA ARG A 206 13.98 4.50 -1.82
C ARG A 206 13.27 4.12 -3.11
N ARG A 207 13.21 2.84 -3.43
CA ARG A 207 12.66 2.31 -4.67
C ARG A 207 11.76 1.10 -4.41
N PRO A 208 10.63 1.28 -3.70
CA PRO A 208 9.67 0.20 -3.50
C PRO A 208 9.10 -0.28 -4.85
N ARG A 209 8.63 -1.52 -4.87
CA ARG A 209 8.12 -2.19 -6.08
C ARG A 209 6.61 -2.46 -5.94
N PRO A 210 5.76 -1.81 -6.75
CA PRO A 210 4.33 -2.16 -6.80
C PRO A 210 4.12 -3.61 -7.21
N ARG A 211 3.32 -4.36 -6.46
CA ARG A 211 3.15 -5.82 -6.62
C ARG A 211 2.15 -6.21 -7.72
N PHE A 212 2.26 -5.61 -8.90
CA PHE A 212 1.49 -6.04 -10.09
C PHE A 212 1.76 -7.50 -10.48
N ASP A 213 2.94 -8.01 -10.17
CA ASP A 213 3.27 -9.43 -10.32
C ASP A 213 2.41 -10.34 -9.44
N ALA A 214 2.16 -9.94 -8.19
CA ALA A 214 1.29 -10.68 -7.28
C ALA A 214 -0.16 -10.67 -7.77
N VAL A 215 -0.64 -9.55 -8.34
CA VAL A 215 -1.98 -9.48 -8.93
C VAL A 215 -2.12 -10.41 -10.14
N ALA A 216 -1.10 -10.44 -11.01
CA ALA A 216 -1.07 -11.37 -12.14
C ALA A 216 -1.05 -12.83 -11.69
N ALA A 217 -0.25 -13.17 -10.67
CA ALA A 217 -0.21 -14.51 -10.09
C ALA A 217 -1.56 -14.91 -9.47
N LEU A 218 -2.16 -14.02 -8.67
CA LEU A 218 -3.48 -14.20 -8.07
C LEU A 218 -4.54 -14.51 -9.13
N ALA A 219 -4.58 -13.73 -10.22
CA ALA A 219 -5.52 -13.96 -11.31
C ALA A 219 -5.26 -15.29 -12.03
N GLY A 220 -3.99 -15.64 -12.25
CA GLY A 220 -3.57 -16.86 -12.95
C GLY A 220 -3.79 -18.15 -12.16
N CYS A 221 -3.73 -18.09 -10.81
CA CYS A 221 -3.86 -19.26 -9.94
C CYS A 221 -5.28 -19.49 -9.41
N ARG A 222 -6.28 -18.68 -9.83
CA ARG A 222 -7.66 -18.81 -9.34
C ARG A 222 -8.21 -20.22 -9.58
N PRO A 223 -8.63 -20.95 -8.52
CA PRO A 223 -9.24 -22.26 -8.69
C PRO A 223 -10.50 -22.21 -9.57
N THR A 224 -10.65 -23.24 -10.41
CA THR A 224 -11.79 -23.33 -11.33
C THR A 224 -13.10 -23.43 -10.55
N GLY A 225 -14.07 -22.58 -10.89
CA GLY A 225 -15.39 -22.57 -10.27
C GLY A 225 -15.52 -21.67 -9.03
N LEU A 226 -14.41 -21.10 -8.53
CA LEU A 226 -14.50 -20.06 -7.51
C LEU A 226 -14.86 -18.70 -8.14
N PRO A 227 -15.83 -17.96 -7.56
CA PRO A 227 -16.09 -16.59 -7.98
C PRO A 227 -14.90 -15.70 -7.63
N TRP A 228 -14.75 -14.58 -8.34
CA TRP A 228 -13.80 -13.54 -7.92
C TRP A 228 -14.30 -12.88 -6.64
N ARG A 229 -13.71 -13.25 -5.50
CA ARG A 229 -13.89 -12.63 -4.18
C ARG A 229 -12.51 -12.56 -3.53
N VAL A 230 -11.94 -11.36 -3.51
CA VAL A 230 -10.62 -11.12 -2.93
C VAL A 230 -10.72 -9.86 -2.10
N ALA A 231 -10.39 -9.98 -0.82
CA ALA A 231 -10.10 -8.81 -0.02
C ALA A 231 -8.61 -8.55 0.04
N GLY A 232 -8.25 -7.28 0.01
CA GLY A 232 -6.87 -6.87 0.01
C GLY A 232 -6.69 -5.37 0.08
N CYS A 233 -5.49 -4.97 0.46
CA CYS A 233 -4.95 -3.61 0.43
C CYS A 233 -3.42 -3.72 0.36
N ASP A 234 -2.74 -2.60 0.12
CA ASP A 234 -1.29 -2.56 0.30
C ASP A 234 -0.89 -2.34 1.76
N SER A 235 0.41 -2.40 2.02
CA SER A 235 0.99 -2.25 3.36
C SER A 235 1.74 -0.93 3.55
N SER A 236 1.25 0.13 2.92
CA SER A 236 1.74 1.51 3.08
C SER A 236 1.87 1.93 4.55
N ASP A 237 0.88 1.64 5.39
CA ASP A 237 0.89 1.91 6.84
C ASP A 237 1.47 0.77 7.69
N GLY A 238 1.84 -0.34 7.06
CA GLY A 238 2.39 -1.54 7.69
C GLY A 238 1.43 -2.74 7.72
N LEU A 239 1.98 -3.92 8.00
CA LEU A 239 1.26 -5.19 7.98
C LEU A 239 0.06 -5.22 8.95
N ALA A 240 0.24 -4.68 10.15
CA ALA A 240 -0.81 -4.67 11.17
C ALA A 240 -1.98 -3.76 10.76
N ALA A 241 -1.68 -2.57 10.22
CA ALA A 241 -2.70 -1.65 9.72
C ALA A 241 -3.49 -2.26 8.56
N ALA A 242 -2.80 -2.87 7.60
CA ALA A 242 -3.44 -3.58 6.49
C ALA A 242 -4.38 -4.70 6.98
N ALA A 243 -3.93 -5.56 7.89
CA ALA A 243 -4.77 -6.61 8.48
C ALA A 243 -5.98 -6.04 9.25
N GLU A 244 -5.81 -4.93 9.96
CA GLU A 244 -6.90 -4.22 10.65
C GLU A 244 -7.92 -3.64 9.65
N TYR A 245 -7.46 -3.00 8.57
CA TYR A 245 -8.33 -2.47 7.50
C TYR A 245 -9.20 -3.57 6.89
N LEU A 246 -8.61 -4.75 6.58
CA LEU A 246 -9.36 -5.89 6.07
C LEU A 246 -10.38 -6.41 7.09
N ALA A 247 -9.99 -6.54 8.36
CA ALA A 247 -10.90 -6.99 9.42
C ALA A 247 -12.07 -6.03 9.61
N VAL A 248 -11.82 -4.72 9.67
CA VAL A 248 -12.85 -3.68 9.82
C VAL A 248 -13.79 -3.69 8.64
N ALA A 249 -13.27 -3.61 7.41
CA ALA A 249 -14.08 -3.53 6.20
C ALA A 249 -14.89 -4.81 5.95
N SER A 250 -14.34 -5.98 6.31
CA SER A 250 -15.00 -7.28 6.17
C SER A 250 -15.91 -7.64 7.36
N GLY A 251 -15.98 -6.80 8.41
CA GLY A 251 -16.75 -7.09 9.62
C GLY A 251 -16.27 -8.34 10.38
N CYS A 252 -14.97 -8.62 10.32
CA CYS A 252 -14.31 -9.80 10.88
C CYS A 252 -13.38 -9.43 12.05
N THR A 253 -12.76 -10.46 12.64
CA THR A 253 -11.57 -10.34 13.50
C THR A 253 -10.38 -10.96 12.75
N ALA A 254 -9.26 -10.24 12.67
CA ALA A 254 -8.01 -10.77 12.12
C ALA A 254 -7.20 -11.44 13.24
N LEU A 255 -6.85 -12.71 13.04
CA LEU A 255 -5.93 -13.44 13.90
C LEU A 255 -4.60 -13.62 13.16
N LEU A 256 -3.53 -13.04 13.69
CA LEU A 256 -2.17 -13.21 13.15
C LEU A 256 -1.40 -14.27 13.92
N GLU A 257 -0.58 -15.03 13.21
CA GLU A 257 0.33 -16.03 13.78
C GLU A 257 1.71 -15.41 13.96
N GLN A 258 2.14 -15.18 15.22
CA GLN A 258 3.40 -14.49 15.52
C GLN A 258 4.61 -15.20 14.90
N ALA A 259 4.63 -16.54 14.95
CA ALA A 259 5.69 -17.34 14.35
C ALA A 259 5.70 -17.34 12.81
N ALA A 260 4.60 -16.90 12.17
CA ALA A 260 4.46 -16.83 10.72
C ALA A 260 4.63 -15.41 10.17
N LEU A 261 5.06 -14.45 11.01
CA LEU A 261 5.32 -13.10 10.53
C LEU A 261 6.41 -13.10 9.45
N PRO A 262 6.18 -12.40 8.33
CA PRO A 262 7.11 -12.38 7.20
C PRO A 262 8.23 -11.36 7.42
N VAL A 263 9.01 -11.54 8.48
CA VAL A 263 10.10 -10.63 8.84
C VAL A 263 11.16 -10.64 7.74
N ALA A 264 11.51 -9.47 7.21
CA ALA A 264 12.51 -9.38 6.14
C ALA A 264 13.93 -9.75 6.61
N ALA A 265 14.68 -10.37 5.71
CA ALA A 265 16.07 -10.74 5.96
C ALA A 265 16.95 -9.52 6.30
N GLY A 266 17.77 -9.65 7.33
CA GLY A 266 18.57 -8.60 7.96
C GLY A 266 17.94 -8.00 9.22
N LEU A 267 16.66 -8.28 9.52
CA LEU A 267 16.06 -7.89 10.79
C LEU A 267 16.27 -8.96 11.88
N GLU A 268 16.74 -10.15 11.54
CA GLU A 268 16.91 -11.23 12.51
C GLU A 268 17.86 -10.83 13.64
N GLY A 269 17.37 -10.94 14.87
CA GLY A 269 18.14 -10.59 16.07
C GLY A 269 18.11 -9.10 16.46
N LEU A 270 17.45 -8.24 15.68
CA LEU A 270 17.12 -6.89 16.15
C LEU A 270 15.97 -6.96 17.16
N ALA A 271 16.04 -6.15 18.22
CA ALA A 271 14.97 -6.08 19.21
C ALA A 271 13.66 -5.53 18.60
N GLU A 272 13.79 -4.72 17.55
CA GLU A 272 12.71 -4.05 16.83
C GLU A 272 12.12 -4.89 15.69
N ALA A 273 12.66 -6.08 15.40
CA ALA A 273 12.33 -6.87 14.20
C ALA A 273 10.82 -7.07 14.03
N GLU A 274 10.14 -7.54 15.08
CA GLU A 274 8.68 -7.73 15.09
C GLU A 274 7.95 -6.40 14.92
N SER A 275 8.38 -5.36 15.65
CA SER A 275 7.76 -4.05 15.56
C SER A 275 7.87 -3.44 14.16
N TRP A 276 9.01 -3.59 13.49
CA TRP A 276 9.21 -3.05 12.15
C TRP A 276 8.47 -3.88 11.10
N CYS A 277 8.35 -5.19 11.29
CA CYS A 277 7.51 -6.04 10.45
C CYS A 277 6.02 -5.62 10.53
N LEU A 278 5.51 -5.38 11.74
CA LEU A 278 4.10 -5.03 11.95
C LEU A 278 3.77 -3.58 11.60
N TRP A 279 4.63 -2.65 11.98
CA TRP A 279 4.33 -1.21 12.03
C TRP A 279 5.32 -0.34 11.24
N GLY A 280 6.24 -0.95 10.49
CA GLY A 280 7.28 -0.24 9.76
C GLY A 280 6.75 0.62 8.62
N GLY A 281 5.72 0.11 7.92
CA GLY A 281 5.11 0.77 6.77
C GLY A 281 6.01 0.81 5.53
N GLU A 282 5.41 1.26 4.43
CA GLU A 282 6.05 1.57 3.16
C GLU A 282 6.85 0.42 2.55
N ASP A 283 6.49 -0.84 2.86
CA ASP A 283 7.01 -2.01 2.16
C ASP A 283 6.25 -2.23 0.83
N PHE A 284 5.02 -1.72 0.72
CA PHE A 284 4.15 -1.80 -0.48
C PHE A 284 3.87 -3.24 -0.96
N GLU A 285 3.98 -4.19 -0.04
CA GLU A 285 3.45 -5.55 -0.21
C GLU A 285 1.92 -5.53 -0.13
N LEU A 286 1.25 -6.44 -0.84
CA LEU A 286 -0.18 -6.63 -0.68
C LEU A 286 -0.45 -7.59 0.48
N VAL A 287 -1.43 -7.23 1.29
CA VAL A 287 -2.02 -8.12 2.30
C VAL A 287 -3.39 -8.53 1.79
N LEU A 288 -3.61 -9.83 1.62
CA LEU A 288 -4.81 -10.39 1.00
C LEU A 288 -5.54 -11.32 1.97
N ALA A 289 -6.87 -11.31 1.94
CA ALA A 289 -7.71 -12.34 2.53
C ALA A 289 -8.35 -13.19 1.43
N LEU A 290 -8.02 -14.48 1.40
CA LEU A 290 -8.35 -15.39 0.31
C LEU A 290 -9.04 -16.65 0.82
N GLU A 291 -9.94 -17.20 0.00
CA GLU A 291 -10.47 -18.54 0.22
C GLU A 291 -9.30 -19.55 0.29
N PRO A 292 -9.31 -20.52 1.23
CA PRO A 292 -8.18 -21.41 1.48
C PRO A 292 -7.54 -22.06 0.24
N ALA A 293 -8.31 -22.61 -0.70
CA ALA A 293 -7.75 -23.26 -1.88
C ALA A 293 -7.08 -22.26 -2.84
N TRP A 294 -7.59 -21.02 -2.91
CA TRP A 294 -6.95 -19.97 -3.69
C TRP A 294 -5.71 -19.42 -2.99
N ALA A 295 -5.74 -19.31 -1.66
CA ALA A 295 -4.60 -18.94 -0.85
C ALA A 295 -3.42 -19.91 -1.05
N ASP A 296 -3.69 -21.22 -0.96
CA ASP A 296 -2.68 -22.26 -1.16
C ASP A 296 -2.11 -22.21 -2.58
N ALA A 297 -2.98 -22.05 -3.60
CA ALA A 297 -2.55 -21.89 -4.98
C ALA A 297 -1.68 -20.64 -5.20
N LEU A 298 -1.94 -19.53 -4.51
CA LEU A 298 -1.12 -18.33 -4.60
C LEU A 298 0.25 -18.56 -3.94
N LEU A 299 0.30 -19.19 -2.77
CA LEU A 299 1.55 -19.50 -2.06
C LEU A 299 2.48 -20.40 -2.89
N GLU A 300 1.91 -21.32 -3.68
CA GLU A 300 2.68 -22.16 -4.61
C GLU A 300 3.22 -21.39 -5.82
N GLN A 301 2.49 -20.37 -6.29
CA GLN A 301 2.85 -19.62 -7.51
C GLN A 301 3.70 -18.38 -7.26
N LEU A 302 3.59 -17.76 -6.09
CA LEU A 302 4.23 -16.50 -5.76
C LEU A 302 5.33 -16.71 -4.71
N GLU A 303 6.57 -16.82 -5.17
CA GLU A 303 7.73 -16.94 -4.30
C GLU A 303 7.83 -15.75 -3.33
N GLY A 304 8.18 -16.04 -2.07
CA GLY A 304 8.29 -15.04 -1.01
C GLY A 304 6.95 -14.67 -0.34
N SER A 305 5.81 -15.12 -0.88
CA SER A 305 4.53 -14.97 -0.20
C SER A 305 4.40 -15.91 0.99
N SER A 306 3.59 -15.52 1.97
CA SER A 306 3.42 -16.28 3.21
C SER A 306 2.02 -16.14 3.78
N ARG A 307 1.53 -17.21 4.43
CA ARG A 307 0.34 -17.14 5.25
C ARG A 307 0.70 -16.58 6.61
N ILE A 308 0.06 -15.48 6.98
CA ILE A 308 0.34 -14.74 8.22
C ILE A 308 -0.77 -14.90 9.26
N GLY A 309 -1.92 -15.46 8.87
CA GLY A 309 -3.07 -15.57 9.76
C GLY A 309 -4.37 -15.97 9.06
N ILE A 310 -5.49 -15.60 9.67
CA ILE A 310 -6.85 -15.93 9.20
C ILE A 310 -7.87 -14.87 9.65
N LEU A 311 -8.88 -14.61 8.83
CA LEU A 311 -10.08 -13.87 9.24
C LEU A 311 -11.07 -14.82 9.95
N THR A 312 -11.63 -14.37 11.06
CA THR A 312 -12.61 -15.13 11.83
C THR A 312 -13.89 -14.34 12.05
N ALA A 313 -14.95 -15.05 12.49
CA ALA A 313 -16.19 -14.39 12.91
C ALA A 313 -15.87 -13.36 13.99
N PRO A 314 -16.53 -12.19 13.98
CA PRO A 314 -16.14 -11.08 14.83
C PRO A 314 -16.30 -11.46 16.31
N GLN A 315 -15.19 -11.54 17.03
CA GLN A 315 -15.20 -11.56 18.49
C GLN A 315 -15.40 -10.12 19.01
N ARG A 316 -14.74 -9.19 18.32
CA ARG A 316 -14.92 -7.75 18.38
C ARG A 316 -14.67 -7.22 16.96
N ALA A 317 -15.62 -6.47 16.41
CA ALA A 317 -15.53 -5.99 15.03
C ALA A 317 -14.22 -5.20 14.82
N GLY A 318 -13.45 -5.57 13.80
CA GLY A 318 -12.18 -4.92 13.47
C GLY A 318 -11.02 -5.23 14.41
N ALA A 319 -11.16 -6.18 15.32
CA ALA A 319 -10.05 -6.53 16.21
C ALA A 319 -8.91 -7.23 15.46
N LEU A 320 -7.68 -6.83 15.81
CA LEU A 320 -6.43 -7.49 15.43
C LEU A 320 -5.84 -8.18 16.66
N LEU A 321 -5.78 -9.51 16.64
CA LEU A 321 -5.35 -10.33 17.77
C LEU A 321 -4.26 -11.33 17.36
N TRP A 322 -3.45 -11.75 18.33
CA TRP A 322 -2.62 -12.94 18.16
C TRP A 322 -3.47 -14.20 18.16
N SER A 323 -3.18 -15.14 17.25
CA SER A 323 -3.83 -16.45 17.20
C SER A 323 -3.55 -17.26 18.46
N GLU A 324 -2.34 -17.12 19.00
CA GLU A 324 -1.94 -17.65 20.29
C GLU A 324 -2.40 -16.72 21.42
N GLY A 325 -3.21 -17.23 22.33
CA GLY A 325 -3.67 -16.48 23.51
C GLY A 325 -4.81 -15.48 23.25
N GLY A 326 -5.02 -15.01 22.02
CA GLY A 326 -6.11 -14.07 21.68
C GLY A 326 -5.85 -12.64 22.17
N GLU A 327 -4.61 -12.32 22.52
CA GLU A 327 -4.25 -11.00 23.04
C GLU A 327 -4.25 -9.95 21.90
N PRO A 328 -4.69 -8.70 22.17
CA PRO A 328 -4.66 -7.64 21.16
C PRO A 328 -3.23 -7.29 20.73
N ILE A 329 -3.03 -7.18 19.41
CA ILE A 329 -1.78 -6.66 18.85
C ILE A 329 -1.82 -5.14 18.96
N ARG A 330 -0.83 -4.54 19.63
CA ARG A 330 -0.77 -3.10 19.86
C ARG A 330 0.57 -2.54 19.38
N PRO A 331 0.58 -1.29 18.88
CA PRO A 331 1.83 -0.64 18.56
C PRO A 331 2.63 -0.39 19.84
N PRO A 332 3.98 -0.49 19.81
CA PRO A 332 4.83 -0.23 20.97
C PRO A 332 4.89 1.25 21.38
N GLY A 333 4.23 2.14 20.63
CA GLY A 333 4.11 3.58 20.87
C GLY A 333 3.04 4.20 19.97
N GLU A 334 3.11 5.50 19.72
CA GLU A 334 2.29 6.12 18.66
C GLU A 334 2.82 5.66 17.30
N ALA A 335 2.02 4.88 16.56
CA ALA A 335 2.29 4.55 15.16
C ALA A 335 2.33 5.83 14.31
N PHE A 336 2.96 5.79 13.12
CA PHE A 336 2.91 6.93 12.20
C PHE A 336 1.45 7.31 11.93
N ARG A 337 1.16 8.61 12.06
CA ARG A 337 -0.16 9.19 11.84
C ARG A 337 0.04 10.61 11.34
N HIS A 338 -0.73 11.00 10.32
CA HIS A 338 -0.78 12.41 9.96
C HIS A 338 -1.47 13.22 11.06
N PHE A 339 -1.08 14.50 11.14
CA PHE A 339 -1.64 15.50 12.06
C PHE A 339 -1.34 15.30 13.55
N THR A 340 -0.30 14.53 13.89
CA THR A 340 0.24 14.43 15.27
C THR A 340 1.27 15.49 15.61
#